data_AF-A0A9E5IN14-F1
#
_entry.id   AF-A0A9E5IN14-F1
#
_cell.length_a   1.000
_cell.length_b   1.000
_cell.length_c   1.000
_cell.angle_alpha   90.00
_cell.angle_beta   90.00
_cell.angle_gamma   90.00
#
_symmetry.space_group_name_H-M   'P 1'
#
loop_
_entity.id
_entity.type
_entity.pdbx_description
1 polymer ?
#
loop_
_entity_poly.entity_id
_entity_poly.type
_entity_poly.pdbx_seq_one_letter_code
_entity_poly.pdbx_strand_id
1 'polypeptide(L)'
;MDDRQLALSLVLVAMVFSVALELRLQDFRRVLETPRAIVAGLIPQFLLLPVASWLATLVLDLPADIEAAMLLVAACPGGSLSNVVTHLGGGDTALSVSLSAVAGVAALVLTPFNFSWMVATNPATADWLRELAIAPSEIAFSLLVLLAAPMLAGIAVAHRAPAFAARLRRPLARASLVALFAFIVVGLYRDRALLDSSLLPLLAIVIAQNGAGLSLGDLCARAFRLPPRARRAIVIEAGMQNSGLALGIIALQFGGDLGMVVIASLWGIWHIVTGLGLAFLWRRHDVRHGL
;
A
#
# COMPACT_ATOMS: atom_id res chain seq x y z
N MET A 1 6.48 5.19 -27.32
CA MET A 1 5.75 5.18 -26.05
C MET A 1 4.41 5.85 -26.34
N ASP A 2 3.31 5.17 -26.13
CA ASP A 2 1.96 5.71 -26.40
C ASP A 2 1.68 6.88 -25.44
N ASP A 3 1.00 7.94 -25.88
CA ASP A 3 0.79 9.18 -25.10
C ASP A 3 0.09 8.86 -23.75
N ARG A 4 -0.76 7.84 -23.75
CA ARG A 4 -1.42 7.28 -22.57
C ARG A 4 -0.43 6.72 -21.55
N GLN A 5 0.56 5.95 -22.01
CA GLN A 5 1.56 5.32 -21.14
C GLN A 5 2.49 6.37 -20.53
N LEU A 6 2.82 7.41 -21.29
CA LEU A 6 3.57 8.57 -20.79
C LEU A 6 2.79 9.31 -19.70
N ALA A 7 1.50 9.58 -19.92
CA ALA A 7 0.65 10.25 -18.94
C ALA A 7 0.55 9.47 -17.62
N LEU A 8 0.33 8.15 -17.69
CA LEU A 8 0.32 7.30 -16.50
C LEU A 8 1.67 7.31 -15.80
N SER A 9 2.77 7.29 -16.57
CA SER A 9 4.13 7.29 -16.02
C SER A 9 4.39 8.51 -15.17
N LEU A 10 3.97 9.68 -15.68
CA LEU A 10 4.05 10.94 -14.96
C LEU A 10 3.17 10.93 -13.70
N VAL A 11 1.97 10.34 -13.75
CA VAL A 11 1.07 10.24 -12.59
C VAL A 11 1.70 9.39 -11.47
N LEU A 12 2.24 8.21 -11.77
CA LEU A 12 2.89 7.38 -10.75
C LEU A 12 4.16 8.06 -10.22
N VAL A 13 5.01 8.59 -11.10
CA VAL A 13 6.23 9.32 -10.69
C VAL A 13 5.85 10.47 -9.76
N ALA A 14 4.80 11.23 -10.08
CA ALA A 14 4.28 12.30 -9.24
C ALA A 14 3.72 11.77 -7.90
N MET A 15 3.07 10.60 -7.88
CA MET A 15 2.61 9.96 -6.63
C MET A 15 3.77 9.58 -5.71
N VAL A 16 4.73 8.81 -6.23
CA VAL A 16 5.88 8.34 -5.45
C VAL A 16 6.71 9.53 -4.98
N PHE A 17 6.92 10.52 -5.84
CA PHE A 17 7.59 11.76 -5.50
C PHE A 17 6.83 12.53 -4.40
N SER A 18 5.51 12.63 -4.51
CA SER A 18 4.66 13.30 -3.49
C SER A 18 4.73 12.62 -2.13
N VAL A 19 4.73 11.28 -2.09
CA VAL A 19 4.97 10.51 -0.86
C VAL A 19 6.37 10.81 -0.31
N ALA A 20 7.38 10.88 -1.15
CA ALA A 20 8.75 11.21 -0.73
C ALA A 20 8.89 12.64 -0.19
N LEU A 21 8.08 13.60 -0.67
CA LEU A 21 8.02 14.95 -0.11
C LEU A 21 7.45 15.00 1.31
N GLU A 22 6.79 13.94 1.78
CA GLU A 22 6.28 13.84 3.16
C GLU A 22 7.35 13.47 4.17
N LEU A 23 8.43 12.82 3.72
CA LEU A 23 9.47 12.28 4.59
C LEU A 23 10.27 13.41 5.24
N ARG A 24 10.26 13.47 6.57
CA ARG A 24 11.09 14.41 7.33
C ARG A 24 12.11 13.66 8.16
N LEU A 25 13.32 14.22 8.25
CA LEU A 25 14.40 13.69 9.09
C LEU A 25 14.00 13.49 10.56
N GLN A 26 13.10 14.34 11.07
CA GLN A 26 12.58 14.21 12.43
C GLN A 26 11.76 12.94 12.65
N ASP A 27 11.09 12.42 11.62
CA ASP A 27 10.23 11.24 11.74
C ASP A 27 11.07 9.98 11.99
N PHE A 28 12.35 9.99 11.57
CA PHE A 28 13.34 8.94 11.82
C PHE A 28 13.98 9.01 13.21
N ARG A 29 13.97 10.17 13.89
CA ARG A 29 14.54 10.26 15.24
C ARG A 29 13.76 9.40 16.23
N ARG A 30 12.44 9.41 16.12
CA ARG A 30 11.54 8.61 16.98
C ARG A 30 11.73 7.11 16.81
N VAL A 31 12.23 6.67 15.66
CA VAL A 31 12.54 5.26 15.40
C VAL A 31 13.57 4.72 16.39
N LEU A 32 14.54 5.57 16.77
CA LEU A 32 15.54 5.24 17.77
C LEU A 32 14.98 5.29 19.19
N GLU A 33 13.91 6.06 19.43
CA GLU A 33 13.23 6.16 20.74
C GLU A 33 12.29 4.97 20.98
N THR A 34 11.61 4.46 19.94
CA THR A 34 10.60 3.40 20.04
C THR A 34 10.85 2.22 19.07
N PRO A 35 12.09 1.66 19.00
CA PRO A 35 12.45 0.66 18.00
C PRO A 35 11.58 -0.60 18.07
N ARG A 36 11.17 -0.98 19.28
CA ARG A 36 10.27 -2.13 19.52
C ARG A 36 8.94 -1.97 18.79
N ALA A 37 8.37 -0.77 18.81
CA ALA A 37 7.08 -0.50 18.17
C ALA A 37 7.20 -0.42 16.64
N ILE A 38 8.31 0.14 16.14
CA ILE A 38 8.60 0.19 14.70
C ILE A 38 8.77 -1.23 14.14
N VAL A 39 9.58 -2.07 14.78
CA VAL A 39 9.76 -3.48 14.36
C VAL A 39 8.43 -4.23 14.37
N ALA A 40 7.61 -4.06 15.43
CA ALA A 40 6.29 -4.67 15.52
C ALA A 40 5.32 -4.19 14.42
N GLY A 41 5.53 -3.00 13.85
CA GLY A 41 4.77 -2.49 12.71
C GLY A 41 5.28 -3.00 11.36
N LEU A 42 6.60 -3.09 11.17
CA LEU A 42 7.20 -3.53 9.92
C LEU A 42 7.02 -5.03 9.65
N ILE A 43 7.01 -5.86 10.71
CA ILE A 43 6.80 -7.32 10.60
C ILE A 43 5.46 -7.65 9.90
N PRO A 44 4.29 -7.18 10.37
CA PRO A 44 3.03 -7.49 9.69
C PRO A 44 2.98 -6.91 8.28
N GLN A 45 3.59 -5.75 8.06
CA GLN A 45 3.53 -5.03 6.80
C GLN A 45 4.35 -5.65 5.67
N PHE A 46 5.59 -6.09 5.94
CA PHE A 46 6.50 -6.60 4.91
C PHE A 46 6.80 -8.09 5.02
N LEU A 47 6.33 -8.77 6.07
CA LEU A 47 6.50 -10.22 6.23
C LEU A 47 5.17 -10.93 6.36
N LEU A 48 4.39 -10.66 7.40
CA LEU A 48 3.23 -11.51 7.69
C LEU A 48 2.11 -11.35 6.66
N LEU A 49 1.75 -10.12 6.28
CA LEU A 49 0.68 -9.89 5.30
C LEU A 49 1.10 -10.35 3.90
N PRO A 50 2.29 -9.99 3.36
CA PRO A 50 2.74 -10.56 2.08
C PRO A 50 2.72 -12.10 2.05
N VAL A 51 3.27 -12.75 3.08
CA VAL A 51 3.26 -14.22 3.17
C VAL A 51 1.84 -14.77 3.29
N ALA A 52 0.96 -14.13 4.07
CA ALA A 52 -0.44 -14.56 4.19
C ALA A 52 -1.20 -14.40 2.87
N SER A 53 -0.96 -13.33 2.12
CA SER A 53 -1.54 -13.13 0.79
C SER A 53 -1.00 -14.15 -0.20
N TRP A 54 0.29 -14.47 -0.17
CA TRP A 54 0.88 -15.54 -0.98
C TRP A 54 0.31 -16.91 -0.65
N LEU A 55 0.21 -17.27 0.63
CA LEU A 55 -0.42 -18.54 1.02
C LEU A 55 -1.89 -18.60 0.58
N ALA A 56 -2.60 -17.48 0.61
CA ALA A 56 -3.99 -17.43 0.15
C ALA A 56 -4.10 -17.67 -1.36
N THR A 57 -3.21 -17.08 -2.18
CA THR A 57 -3.25 -17.32 -3.64
C THR A 57 -2.95 -18.77 -3.99
N LEU A 58 -2.13 -19.48 -3.21
CA LEU A 58 -1.90 -20.92 -3.42
C LEU A 58 -3.13 -21.81 -3.19
N VAL A 59 -4.18 -21.31 -2.52
CA VAL A 59 -5.36 -22.10 -2.15
C VAL A 59 -6.63 -21.63 -2.90
N LEU A 60 -6.68 -20.37 -3.32
CA LEU A 60 -7.89 -19.76 -3.87
C LEU A 60 -8.13 -20.02 -5.37
N ASP A 61 -7.14 -20.56 -6.09
CA ASP A 61 -7.21 -20.90 -7.53
C ASP A 61 -7.80 -19.75 -8.37
N LEU A 62 -7.12 -18.61 -8.37
CA LEU A 62 -7.57 -17.39 -9.03
C LEU A 62 -6.81 -17.16 -10.35
N PRO A 63 -7.37 -16.36 -11.28
CA PRO A 63 -6.63 -15.90 -12.43
C PRO A 63 -5.31 -15.21 -12.04
N ALA A 64 -4.25 -15.41 -12.84
CA ALA A 64 -2.89 -14.97 -12.50
C ALA A 64 -2.77 -13.45 -12.29
N ASP A 65 -3.52 -12.65 -13.05
CA ASP A 65 -3.62 -11.20 -12.88
C ASP A 65 -4.21 -10.81 -11.51
N ILE A 66 -5.28 -11.49 -11.08
CA ILE A 66 -5.90 -11.30 -9.77
C ILE A 66 -4.93 -11.66 -8.64
N GLU A 67 -4.24 -12.79 -8.75
CA GLU A 67 -3.24 -13.21 -7.77
C GLU A 67 -2.08 -12.23 -7.71
N ALA A 68 -1.51 -11.85 -8.85
CA ALA A 68 -0.44 -10.85 -8.92
C ALA A 68 -0.87 -9.53 -8.26
N ALA A 69 -2.11 -9.08 -8.45
CA ALA A 69 -2.62 -7.88 -7.81
C ALA A 69 -2.72 -8.00 -6.29
N MET A 70 -3.21 -9.13 -5.78
CA MET A 70 -3.25 -9.39 -4.34
C MET A 70 -1.85 -9.33 -3.74
N LEU A 71 -0.88 -9.98 -4.38
CA LEU A 71 0.52 -10.01 -3.96
C LEU A 71 1.15 -8.61 -4.00
N LEU A 72 0.87 -7.83 -5.05
CA LEU A 72 1.39 -6.47 -5.19
C LEU A 72 0.85 -5.53 -4.11
N VAL A 73 -0.47 -5.53 -3.88
CA VAL A 73 -1.07 -4.68 -2.86
C VAL A 73 -0.58 -5.06 -1.46
N ALA A 74 -0.43 -6.36 -1.18
CA ALA A 74 0.12 -6.85 0.07
C ALA A 74 1.58 -6.44 0.30
N ALA A 75 2.39 -6.38 -0.77
CA ALA A 75 3.80 -5.97 -0.71
C ALA A 75 4.00 -4.45 -0.59
N CYS A 76 2.97 -3.64 -0.86
CA CYS A 76 3.05 -2.19 -0.72
C CYS A 76 3.14 -1.77 0.76
N PRO A 77 3.89 -0.69 1.06
CA PRO A 77 3.82 -0.05 2.37
C PRO A 77 2.43 0.57 2.61
N GLY A 78 2.23 1.05 3.82
CA GLY A 78 1.09 1.86 4.22
C GLY A 78 1.17 3.25 3.59
N GLY A 79 0.08 3.98 3.65
CA GLY A 79 -0.04 5.31 3.05
C GLY A 79 -0.50 6.36 4.04
N SER A 80 -0.25 7.63 3.78
CA SER A 80 -0.49 8.74 4.72
C SER A 80 -1.94 8.91 5.22
N LEU A 81 -2.91 8.24 4.61
CA LEU A 81 -4.26 8.13 5.13
C LEU A 81 -4.33 7.33 6.45
N SER A 82 -3.47 6.32 6.63
CA SER A 82 -3.35 5.56 7.89
C SER A 82 -3.05 6.48 9.07
N ASN A 83 -2.20 7.51 8.88
CA ASN A 83 -1.87 8.50 9.90
C ASN A 83 -3.11 9.27 10.38
N VAL A 84 -3.96 9.66 9.43
CA VAL A 84 -5.23 10.37 9.72
C VAL A 84 -6.19 9.44 10.45
N VAL A 85 -6.36 8.22 9.96
CA VAL A 85 -7.26 7.22 10.58
C VAL A 85 -6.78 6.85 11.99
N THR A 86 -5.48 6.67 12.19
CA THR A 86 -4.87 6.44 13.51
C THR A 86 -5.18 7.59 14.46
N HIS A 87 -5.05 8.84 13.99
CA HIS A 87 -5.41 10.02 14.79
C HIS A 87 -6.88 10.02 15.19
N LEU A 88 -7.79 9.80 14.23
CA LEU A 88 -9.23 9.72 14.48
C LEU A 88 -9.61 8.61 15.46
N GLY A 89 -8.90 7.48 15.39
CA GLY A 89 -9.08 6.32 16.28
C GLY A 89 -8.43 6.46 17.66
N GLY A 90 -7.88 7.63 18.00
CA GLY A 90 -7.20 7.85 19.29
C GLY A 90 -5.90 7.05 19.46
N GLY A 91 -5.28 6.62 18.36
CA GLY A 91 -4.01 5.91 18.36
C GLY A 91 -2.80 6.83 18.58
N ASP A 92 -1.61 6.25 18.53
CA ASP A 92 -0.34 6.99 18.54
C ASP A 92 -0.01 7.50 17.12
N THR A 93 -0.44 8.73 16.82
CA THR A 93 -0.20 9.37 15.53
C THR A 93 1.30 9.56 15.24
N ALA A 94 2.11 9.84 16.26
CA ALA A 94 3.55 10.02 16.06
C ALA A 94 4.22 8.71 15.65
N LEU A 95 3.83 7.59 16.29
CA LEU A 95 4.29 6.27 15.88
C LEU A 95 3.85 5.92 14.45
N SER A 96 2.60 6.17 14.08
CA SER A 96 2.07 5.90 12.73
C SER A 96 2.85 6.67 11.66
N VAL A 97 3.11 7.97 11.89
CA VAL A 97 3.91 8.79 10.96
C VAL A 97 5.34 8.25 10.85
N SER A 98 5.99 7.92 11.96
CA SER A 98 7.35 7.35 11.95
C SER A 98 7.40 5.98 11.28
N LEU A 99 6.42 5.12 11.52
CA LEU A 99 6.32 3.80 10.88
C LEU A 99 6.13 3.95 9.37
N SER A 100 5.19 4.79 8.93
CA SER A 100 4.98 5.12 7.51
C SER A 100 6.26 5.67 6.86
N ALA A 101 7.03 6.52 7.54
CA ALA A 101 8.28 7.06 7.01
C ALA A 101 9.34 5.97 6.81
N VAL A 102 9.53 5.10 7.81
CA VAL A 102 10.48 3.97 7.70
C VAL A 102 10.01 2.96 6.67
N ALA A 103 8.72 2.62 6.65
CA ALA A 103 8.13 1.70 5.69
C ALA A 103 8.24 2.25 4.26
N GLY A 104 8.06 3.56 4.05
CA GLY A 104 8.23 4.19 2.75
C GLY A 104 9.65 4.03 2.19
N VAL A 105 10.68 4.22 3.02
CA VAL A 105 12.07 3.98 2.62
C VAL A 105 12.35 2.48 2.44
N ALA A 106 11.88 1.64 3.36
CA ALA A 106 12.08 0.20 3.28
C ALA A 106 11.41 -0.42 2.04
N ALA A 107 10.27 0.12 1.62
CA ALA A 107 9.53 -0.29 0.43
C ALA A 107 10.34 -0.19 -0.87
N LEU A 108 11.36 0.68 -0.93
CA LEU A 108 12.27 0.74 -2.08
C LEU A 108 12.89 -0.61 -2.41
N VAL A 109 13.19 -1.41 -1.39
CA VAL A 109 13.80 -2.72 -1.53
C VAL A 109 12.79 -3.82 -1.27
N LEU A 110 12.02 -3.69 -0.19
CA LEU A 110 11.12 -4.76 0.27
C LEU A 110 9.93 -4.98 -0.67
N THR A 111 9.37 -3.93 -1.28
CA THR A 111 8.24 -4.11 -2.20
C THR A 111 8.66 -4.82 -3.49
N PRO A 112 9.71 -4.39 -4.22
CA PRO A 112 10.21 -5.14 -5.39
C PRO A 112 10.64 -6.56 -5.04
N PHE A 113 11.34 -6.75 -3.91
CA PHE A 113 11.79 -8.06 -3.47
C PHE A 113 10.62 -9.00 -3.17
N ASN A 114 9.69 -8.58 -2.29
CA ASN A 114 8.54 -9.40 -1.93
C ASN A 114 7.70 -9.73 -3.15
N PHE A 115 7.37 -8.73 -3.97
CA PHE A 115 6.52 -8.95 -5.13
C PHE A 115 7.16 -9.88 -6.16
N SER A 116 8.43 -9.64 -6.53
CA SER A 116 9.14 -10.52 -7.48
C SER A 116 9.28 -11.96 -6.98
N TRP A 117 9.59 -12.14 -5.69
CA TRP A 117 9.66 -13.48 -5.08
C TRP A 117 8.30 -14.17 -5.07
N MET A 118 7.24 -13.49 -4.64
CA MET A 118 5.90 -14.09 -4.54
C MET A 118 5.34 -14.49 -5.90
N VAL A 119 5.48 -13.63 -6.92
CA VAL A 119 5.02 -13.91 -8.29
C VAL A 119 5.87 -14.99 -8.97
N ALA A 120 7.17 -15.10 -8.64
CA ALA A 120 8.01 -16.19 -9.16
C ALA A 120 7.69 -17.55 -8.55
N THR A 121 7.18 -17.58 -7.32
CA THR A 121 6.98 -18.82 -6.54
C THR A 121 5.54 -19.29 -6.48
N ASN A 122 4.59 -18.43 -6.88
CA ASN A 122 3.20 -18.82 -7.07
C ASN A 122 3.03 -19.45 -8.48
N PRO A 123 2.42 -20.65 -8.61
CA PRO A 123 2.36 -21.36 -9.88
C PRO A 123 1.64 -20.61 -11.01
N ALA A 124 0.44 -20.07 -10.76
CA ALA A 124 -0.36 -19.39 -11.76
C ALA A 124 0.36 -18.16 -12.31
N THR A 125 0.92 -17.35 -11.41
CA THR A 125 1.65 -16.14 -11.79
C THR A 125 3.01 -16.44 -12.42
N ALA A 126 3.71 -17.47 -11.98
CA ALA A 126 4.99 -17.88 -12.57
C ALA A 126 4.84 -18.40 -14.00
N ASP A 127 3.76 -19.14 -14.28
CA ASP A 127 3.42 -19.59 -15.62
C ASP A 127 3.04 -18.40 -16.52
N TRP A 128 2.21 -17.48 -16.02
CA TRP A 128 1.87 -16.23 -16.71
C TRP A 128 3.10 -15.38 -17.05
N LEU A 129 4.07 -15.24 -16.14
CA LEU A 129 5.32 -14.54 -16.43
C LEU A 129 6.15 -15.22 -17.52
N ARG A 130 6.17 -16.57 -17.55
CA ARG A 130 6.88 -17.32 -18.59
C ARG A 130 6.25 -17.13 -19.96
N GLU A 131 4.91 -17.09 -20.04
CA GLU A 131 4.19 -16.80 -21.28
C GLU A 131 4.51 -15.40 -21.82
N LEU A 132 4.65 -14.42 -20.92
CA LEU A 132 5.04 -13.05 -21.25
C LEU A 132 6.55 -12.89 -21.51
N ALA A 133 7.35 -13.94 -21.33
CA ALA A 133 8.81 -13.93 -21.38
C ALA A 133 9.47 -12.89 -20.45
N ILE A 134 8.88 -12.66 -19.27
CA ILE A 134 9.37 -11.69 -18.28
C ILE A 134 10.08 -12.44 -17.15
N ALA A 135 11.37 -12.16 -16.95
CA ALA A 135 12.08 -12.72 -15.80
C ALA A 135 11.69 -12.01 -14.49
N PRO A 136 11.53 -12.72 -13.36
CA PRO A 136 11.24 -12.08 -12.06
C PRO A 136 12.27 -11.04 -11.62
N SER A 137 13.54 -11.24 -11.99
CA SER A 137 14.62 -10.27 -11.74
C SER A 137 14.43 -8.96 -12.51
N GLU A 138 13.82 -9.00 -13.70
CA GLU A 138 13.49 -7.81 -14.48
C GLU A 138 12.37 -7.03 -13.81
N ILE A 139 11.36 -7.71 -13.25
CA ILE A 139 10.31 -7.07 -12.44
C ILE A 139 10.92 -6.39 -11.21
N ALA A 140 11.78 -7.10 -10.48
CA ALA A 140 12.45 -6.56 -9.29
C ALA A 140 13.26 -5.30 -9.63
N PHE A 141 14.07 -5.35 -10.68
CA PHE A 141 14.89 -4.22 -11.11
C PHE A 141 14.04 -3.06 -11.63
N SER A 142 13.03 -3.35 -12.44
CA SER A 142 12.12 -2.34 -12.98
C SER A 142 11.38 -1.60 -11.87
N LEU A 143 10.80 -2.33 -10.90
CA LEU A 143 10.13 -1.73 -9.76
C LEU A 143 11.10 -0.97 -8.85
N LEU A 144 12.31 -1.49 -8.63
CA LEU A 144 13.33 -0.79 -7.86
C LEU A 144 13.65 0.56 -8.50
N VAL A 145 13.91 0.62 -9.81
CA VAL A 145 14.20 1.87 -10.51
C VAL A 145 12.99 2.80 -10.49
N LEU A 146 11.79 2.25 -10.74
CA LEU A 146 10.55 2.99 -10.80
C LEU A 146 10.20 3.66 -9.47
N LEU A 147 10.52 3.04 -8.35
CA LEU A 147 10.29 3.57 -7.02
C LEU A 147 11.46 4.44 -6.55
N ALA A 148 12.71 3.99 -6.74
CA ALA A 148 13.89 4.66 -6.21
C ALA A 148 14.12 6.04 -6.85
N ALA A 149 13.98 6.16 -8.18
CA ALA A 149 14.25 7.43 -8.86
C ALA A 149 13.37 8.59 -8.35
N PRO A 150 12.01 8.51 -8.38
CA PRO A 150 11.17 9.57 -7.84
C PRO A 150 11.31 9.74 -6.33
N MET A 151 11.56 8.66 -5.59
CA MET A 151 11.67 8.75 -4.13
C MET A 151 12.94 9.46 -3.68
N LEU A 152 14.10 9.12 -4.26
CA LEU A 152 15.36 9.80 -3.98
C LEU A 152 15.30 11.27 -4.39
N ALA A 153 14.67 11.58 -5.52
CA ALA A 153 14.45 12.96 -5.95
C ALA A 153 13.55 13.72 -4.96
N GLY A 154 12.44 13.11 -4.51
CA GLY A 154 11.54 13.74 -3.54
C GLY A 154 12.18 13.97 -2.19
N ILE A 155 12.94 12.99 -1.67
CA ILE A 155 13.72 13.13 -0.43
C ILE A 155 14.75 14.27 -0.59
N ALA A 156 15.46 14.33 -1.71
CA ALA A 156 16.42 15.38 -1.98
C ALA A 156 15.77 16.79 -1.98
N VAL A 157 14.58 16.93 -2.57
CA VAL A 157 13.82 18.19 -2.56
C VAL A 157 13.29 18.52 -1.17
N ALA A 158 12.75 17.54 -0.44
CA ALA A 158 12.28 17.70 0.93
C ALA A 158 13.41 18.18 1.86
N HIS A 159 14.63 17.69 1.66
CA HIS A 159 15.79 18.07 2.45
C HIS A 159 16.36 19.44 2.05
N ARG A 160 16.52 19.72 0.75
CA ARG A 160 17.16 20.96 0.28
C ARG A 160 16.22 22.17 0.25
N ALA A 161 14.93 21.96 0.05
CA ALA A 161 13.94 23.02 -0.09
C ALA A 161 12.62 22.68 0.64
N PRO A 162 12.63 22.55 1.98
CA PRO A 162 11.49 22.07 2.76
C PRO A 162 10.23 22.94 2.60
N ALA A 163 10.39 24.26 2.49
CA ALA A 163 9.26 25.17 2.26
C ALA A 163 8.61 24.96 0.89
N PHE A 164 9.40 24.66 -0.14
CA PHE A 164 8.89 24.33 -1.47
C PHE A 164 8.21 22.95 -1.49
N ALA A 165 8.85 21.94 -0.89
CA ALA A 165 8.28 20.60 -0.73
C ALA A 165 6.89 20.65 -0.05
N ALA A 166 6.77 21.42 1.04
CA ALA A 166 5.50 21.58 1.75
C ALA A 166 4.39 22.21 0.90
N ARG A 167 4.73 23.15 0.01
CA ARG A 167 3.78 23.79 -0.93
C ARG A 167 3.39 22.84 -2.06
N LEU A 168 4.32 22.07 -2.59
CA LEU A 168 4.10 21.19 -3.74
C LEU A 168 3.37 19.89 -3.38
N ARG A 169 3.60 19.36 -2.19
CA ARG A 169 3.07 18.06 -1.75
C ARG A 169 1.56 17.91 -1.95
N ARG A 170 0.77 18.79 -1.33
CA ARG A 170 -0.71 18.68 -1.36
C ARG A 170 -1.30 18.76 -2.77
N PRO A 171 -0.95 19.76 -3.61
CA PRO A 171 -1.48 19.82 -4.97
C PRO A 171 -1.03 18.61 -5.80
N LEU A 172 0.23 18.18 -5.67
CA LEU A 172 0.74 17.03 -6.42
C LEU A 172 0.05 15.72 -6.02
N ALA A 173 -0.11 15.46 -4.72
CA ALA A 173 -0.84 14.30 -4.22
C ALA A 173 -2.29 14.26 -4.75
N ARG A 174 -2.99 15.40 -4.67
CA ARG A 174 -4.39 15.50 -5.14
C ARG A 174 -4.50 15.33 -6.64
N ALA A 175 -3.67 16.01 -7.42
CA ALA A 175 -3.69 15.93 -8.87
C ALA A 175 -3.42 14.50 -9.34
N SER A 176 -2.44 13.82 -8.75
CA SER A 176 -2.10 12.46 -9.12
C SER A 176 -3.20 11.46 -8.74
N LEU A 177 -3.80 11.62 -7.55
CA LEU A 177 -4.93 10.80 -7.12
C LEU A 177 -6.15 10.99 -8.04
N VAL A 178 -6.48 12.24 -8.40
CA VAL A 178 -7.59 12.54 -9.32
C VAL A 178 -7.31 11.98 -10.71
N ALA A 179 -6.09 12.11 -11.23
CA ALA A 179 -5.71 11.57 -12.53
C ALA A 179 -5.80 10.04 -12.55
N LEU A 180 -5.33 9.37 -11.50
CA LEU A 180 -5.43 7.92 -11.35
C LEU A 180 -6.89 7.47 -11.25
N PHE A 181 -7.69 8.16 -10.44
CA PHE A 181 -9.11 7.85 -10.30
C PHE A 181 -9.86 8.03 -11.63
N ALA A 182 -9.59 9.11 -12.36
CA ALA A 182 -10.15 9.33 -13.69
C ALA A 182 -9.76 8.21 -14.66
N PHE A 183 -8.50 7.77 -14.65
CA PHE A 183 -8.04 6.64 -15.47
C PHE A 183 -8.82 5.35 -15.15
N ILE A 184 -8.99 5.03 -13.87
CA ILE A 184 -9.74 3.85 -13.43
C ILE A 184 -11.19 3.93 -13.89
N VAL A 185 -11.85 5.07 -13.67
CA VAL A 185 -13.26 5.27 -14.06
C VAL A 185 -13.44 5.12 -15.58
N VAL A 186 -12.52 5.66 -16.38
CA VAL A 186 -12.54 5.51 -17.85
C VAL A 186 -12.33 4.05 -18.25
N GLY A 187 -11.39 3.34 -17.62
CA GLY A 187 -11.16 1.91 -17.86
C GLY A 187 -12.38 1.05 -17.53
N LEU A 188 -12.96 1.23 -16.34
CA LEU A 188 -14.16 0.52 -15.91
C LEU A 188 -15.38 0.86 -16.79
N TYR A 189 -15.50 2.09 -17.27
CA TYR A 189 -16.58 2.45 -18.18
C TYR A 189 -16.45 1.75 -19.53
N ARG A 190 -15.22 1.69 -20.07
CA ARG A 190 -14.92 1.02 -21.33
C ARG A 190 -15.21 -0.48 -21.25
N ASP A 191 -14.82 -1.11 -20.15
CA ASP A 191 -14.89 -2.55 -19.95
C ASP A 191 -15.96 -2.92 -18.91
N ARG A 192 -17.07 -2.17 -18.91
CA ARG A 192 -18.16 -2.27 -17.93
C ARG A 192 -18.82 -3.66 -17.82
N ALA A 193 -18.61 -4.53 -18.81
CA ALA A 193 -19.06 -5.91 -18.75
C ALA A 193 -18.41 -6.70 -17.60
N LEU A 194 -17.23 -6.27 -17.14
CA LEU A 194 -16.54 -6.81 -15.97
C LEU A 194 -17.18 -6.40 -14.63
N LEU A 195 -18.13 -5.46 -14.64
CA LEU A 195 -18.90 -5.06 -13.46
C LEU A 195 -20.13 -5.96 -13.28
N ASP A 196 -19.89 -7.27 -13.20
CA ASP A 196 -20.94 -8.28 -13.01
C ASP A 196 -20.87 -8.91 -11.61
N SER A 197 -21.61 -10.01 -11.42
CA SER A 197 -21.66 -10.73 -10.14
C SER A 197 -20.32 -11.37 -9.73
N SER A 198 -19.33 -11.47 -10.62
CA SER A 198 -17.99 -11.98 -10.31
C SER A 198 -17.21 -11.07 -9.35
N LEU A 199 -17.61 -9.80 -9.20
CA LEU A 199 -17.00 -8.86 -8.25
C LEU A 199 -17.24 -9.25 -6.78
N LEU A 200 -18.33 -9.94 -6.48
CA LEU A 200 -18.70 -10.23 -5.09
C LEU A 200 -17.71 -11.19 -4.40
N PRO A 201 -17.29 -12.31 -5.04
CA PRO A 201 -16.18 -13.13 -4.55
C PRO A 201 -14.87 -12.35 -4.37
N LEU A 202 -14.50 -11.49 -5.33
CA LEU A 202 -13.27 -10.68 -5.25
C LEU A 202 -13.32 -9.71 -4.06
N LEU A 203 -14.47 -9.07 -3.83
CA LEU A 203 -14.69 -8.23 -2.67
C LEU A 203 -14.57 -9.04 -1.37
N ALA A 204 -15.14 -10.25 -1.30
CA ALA A 204 -15.01 -11.11 -0.12
C ALA A 204 -13.55 -11.47 0.18
N ILE A 205 -12.74 -11.76 -0.85
CA ILE A 205 -11.31 -12.01 -0.72
C ILE A 205 -10.59 -10.77 -0.19
N VAL A 206 -10.87 -9.59 -0.75
CA VAL A 206 -10.30 -8.32 -0.28
C VAL A 206 -10.67 -8.05 1.18
N ILE A 207 -11.93 -8.32 1.57
CA ILE A 207 -12.38 -8.19 2.96
C ILE A 207 -11.56 -9.10 3.88
N ALA A 208 -11.38 -10.36 3.48
CA ALA A 208 -10.59 -11.33 4.23
C ALA A 208 -9.12 -10.92 4.35
N GLN A 209 -8.49 -10.46 3.27
CA GLN A 209 -7.10 -10.01 3.25
C GLN A 209 -6.87 -8.78 4.14
N ASN A 210 -7.74 -7.77 4.05
CA ASN A 210 -7.67 -6.61 4.94
C ASN A 210 -7.90 -7.01 6.40
N GLY A 211 -8.87 -7.89 6.67
CA GLY A 211 -9.09 -8.46 8.00
C GLY A 211 -7.88 -9.21 8.54
N ALA A 212 -7.18 -9.97 7.69
CA ALA A 212 -5.93 -10.64 8.03
C ALA A 212 -4.83 -9.63 8.37
N GLY A 213 -4.64 -8.58 7.56
CA GLY A 213 -3.67 -7.51 7.84
C GLY A 213 -3.91 -6.83 9.19
N LEU A 214 -5.16 -6.44 9.47
CA LEU A 214 -5.57 -5.86 10.75
C LEU A 214 -5.29 -6.83 11.92
N SER A 215 -5.63 -8.11 11.76
CA SER A 215 -5.48 -9.14 12.80
C SER A 215 -4.02 -9.50 13.06
N LEU A 216 -3.20 -9.57 12.02
CA LEU A 216 -1.76 -9.82 12.12
C LEU A 216 -1.05 -8.63 12.77
N GLY A 217 -1.44 -7.40 12.44
CA GLY A 217 -1.00 -6.19 13.13
C GLY A 217 -1.34 -6.22 14.62
N ASP A 218 -2.58 -6.61 14.95
CA ASP A 218 -3.04 -6.75 16.33
C ASP A 218 -2.23 -7.78 17.12
N LEU A 219 -2.07 -8.98 16.53
CA LEU A 219 -1.32 -10.08 17.11
C LEU A 219 0.14 -9.69 17.34
N CYS A 220 0.77 -9.05 16.35
CA CYS A 220 2.16 -8.61 16.45
C CYS A 220 2.30 -7.56 17.56
N ALA A 221 1.44 -6.54 17.59
CA ALA A 221 1.47 -5.52 18.63
C ALA A 221 1.28 -6.11 20.05
N ARG A 222 0.44 -7.14 20.19
CA ARG A 222 0.24 -7.87 21.46
C ARG A 222 1.44 -8.74 21.84
N ALA A 223 2.05 -9.44 20.87
CA ALA A 223 3.28 -10.21 21.10
C ALA A 223 4.42 -9.29 21.58
N PHE A 224 4.50 -8.10 21.01
CA PHE A 224 5.40 -7.04 21.43
C PHE A 224 4.89 -6.20 22.63
N ARG A 225 3.81 -6.62 23.30
CA ARG A 225 3.25 -6.01 24.52
C ARG A 225 3.14 -4.48 24.45
N LEU A 226 2.70 -3.95 23.32
CA LEU A 226 2.62 -2.51 23.08
C LEU A 226 1.40 -1.89 23.77
N PRO A 227 1.48 -0.62 24.20
CA PRO A 227 0.35 0.06 24.84
C PRO A 227 -0.82 0.25 23.85
N PRO A 228 -2.05 0.44 24.34
CA PRO A 228 -3.25 0.47 23.50
C PRO A 228 -3.18 1.45 22.32
N ARG A 229 -2.65 2.65 22.53
CA ARG A 229 -2.51 3.67 21.47
C ARG A 229 -1.55 3.23 20.36
N ALA A 230 -0.42 2.63 20.73
CA ALA A 230 0.56 2.10 19.78
C ALA A 230 0.02 0.87 19.03
N ARG A 231 -0.73 0.01 19.74
CA ARG A 231 -1.43 -1.13 19.13
C ARG A 231 -2.43 -0.68 18.07
N ARG A 232 -3.26 0.34 18.33
CA ARG A 232 -4.17 0.92 17.33
C ARG A 232 -3.43 1.41 16.09
N ALA A 233 -2.30 2.10 16.28
CA ALA A 233 -1.47 2.56 15.17
C ALA A 233 -0.98 1.39 14.31
N ILE A 234 -0.42 0.33 14.92
CA ILE A 234 0.08 -0.83 14.18
C ILE A 234 -1.04 -1.61 13.48
N VAL A 235 -2.20 -1.76 14.12
CA VAL A 235 -3.37 -2.39 13.49
C VAL A 235 -3.76 -1.64 12.21
N ILE A 236 -3.92 -0.31 12.30
CA ILE A 236 -4.26 0.52 11.14
C ILE A 236 -3.18 0.45 10.06
N GLU A 237 -1.90 0.57 10.43
CA GLU A 237 -0.78 0.52 9.49
C GLU A 237 -0.65 -0.84 8.78
N ALA A 238 -0.91 -1.94 9.47
CA ALA A 238 -0.89 -3.28 8.88
C ALA A 238 -2.10 -3.56 7.98
N GLY A 239 -3.27 -3.01 8.29
CA GLY A 239 -4.47 -3.20 7.48
C GLY A 239 -4.60 -2.24 6.30
N MET A 240 -4.05 -1.03 6.41
CA MET A 240 -4.19 0.03 5.42
C MET A 240 -2.94 0.15 4.53
N GLN A 241 -2.94 -0.62 3.44
CA GLN A 241 -1.90 -0.55 2.41
C GLN A 241 -2.05 0.68 1.50
N ASN A 242 -0.98 1.04 0.80
CA ASN A 242 -0.97 2.11 -0.19
C ASN A 242 -1.47 1.58 -1.54
N SER A 243 -2.79 1.42 -1.65
CA SER A 243 -3.44 0.97 -2.89
C SER A 243 -3.22 1.93 -4.06
N GLY A 244 -3.01 3.23 -3.79
CA GLY A 244 -2.64 4.20 -4.82
C GLY A 244 -1.29 3.86 -5.46
N LEU A 245 -0.28 3.55 -4.65
CA LEU A 245 1.02 3.09 -5.15
C LEU A 245 0.88 1.82 -5.99
N ALA A 246 0.11 0.84 -5.50
CA ALA A 246 -0.15 -0.40 -6.26
C ALA A 246 -0.81 -0.11 -7.62
N LEU A 247 -1.86 0.71 -7.65
CA LEU A 247 -2.55 1.12 -8.87
C LEU A 247 -1.63 1.83 -9.87
N GLY A 248 -0.74 2.70 -9.38
CA GLY A 248 0.23 3.34 -10.25
C GLY A 248 1.25 2.33 -10.81
N ILE A 249 1.73 1.37 -10.01
CA ILE A 249 2.61 0.29 -10.49
C ILE A 249 1.88 -0.54 -11.56
N ILE A 250 0.62 -0.90 -11.33
CA ILE A 250 -0.22 -1.64 -12.29
C ILE A 250 -0.33 -0.88 -13.61
N ALA A 251 -0.60 0.43 -13.55
CA ALA A 251 -0.72 1.27 -14.73
C ALA A 251 0.54 1.27 -15.61
N LEU A 252 1.73 1.21 -15.01
CA LEU A 252 2.99 1.30 -15.77
C LEU A 252 3.62 -0.03 -16.13
N GLN A 253 3.70 -0.91 -15.15
CA GLN A 253 4.41 -2.18 -15.28
C GLN A 253 3.54 -3.23 -15.96
N PHE A 254 2.22 -3.13 -15.79
CA PHE A 254 1.25 -4.11 -16.25
C PHE A 254 0.23 -3.51 -17.23
N GLY A 255 0.53 -2.33 -17.79
CA GLY A 255 -0.30 -1.69 -18.81
C GLY A 255 -1.71 -1.29 -18.35
N GLY A 256 -1.95 -1.24 -17.04
CA GLY A 256 -3.28 -0.99 -16.48
C GLY A 256 -4.21 -2.20 -16.60
N ASP A 257 -3.67 -3.42 -16.45
CA ASP A 257 -4.47 -4.65 -16.41
C ASP A 257 -5.71 -4.48 -15.53
N LEU A 258 -6.88 -4.78 -16.09
CA LEU A 258 -8.16 -4.47 -15.46
C LEU A 258 -8.44 -5.35 -14.24
N GLY A 259 -8.08 -6.63 -14.28
CA GLY A 259 -8.24 -7.52 -13.12
C GLY A 259 -7.40 -7.01 -11.95
N MET A 260 -6.17 -6.60 -12.24
CA MET A 260 -5.31 -6.01 -11.22
C MET A 260 -5.85 -4.69 -10.68
N VAL A 261 -6.31 -3.79 -11.56
CA VAL A 261 -6.91 -2.51 -11.17
C VAL A 261 -8.14 -2.71 -10.29
N VAL A 262 -8.99 -3.70 -10.59
CA VAL A 262 -10.19 -4.02 -9.81
C VAL A 262 -9.80 -4.42 -8.39
N ILE A 263 -8.87 -5.36 -8.21
CA ILE A 263 -8.43 -5.80 -6.88
C ILE A 263 -7.82 -4.65 -6.08
N ALA A 264 -6.89 -3.90 -6.67
CA ALA A 264 -6.25 -2.79 -5.98
C ALA A 264 -7.26 -1.68 -5.61
N SER A 265 -8.27 -1.44 -6.47
CA SER A 265 -9.35 -0.48 -6.22
C SER A 265 -10.29 -0.95 -5.12
N LEU A 266 -10.74 -2.22 -5.16
CA LEU A 266 -11.60 -2.79 -4.12
C LEU A 266 -10.90 -2.78 -2.76
N TRP A 267 -9.61 -3.14 -2.71
CA TRP A 267 -8.80 -3.05 -1.51
C TRP A 267 -8.69 -1.59 -1.02
N GLY A 268 -8.40 -0.68 -1.95
CA GLY A 268 -8.35 0.77 -1.73
C GLY A 268 -9.65 1.39 -1.20
N ILE A 269 -10.81 0.84 -1.55
CA ILE A 269 -12.09 1.30 -1.01
C ILE A 269 -12.32 0.65 0.36
N TRP A 270 -12.13 -0.66 0.45
CA TRP A 270 -12.47 -1.42 1.63
C TRP A 270 -11.61 -1.06 2.85
N HIS A 271 -10.28 -0.92 2.69
CA HIS A 271 -9.41 -0.56 3.82
C HIS A 271 -9.70 0.84 4.40
N ILE A 272 -10.30 1.75 3.61
CA ILE A 272 -10.77 3.05 4.10
C ILE A 272 -12.04 2.85 4.94
N VAL A 273 -12.99 2.06 4.43
CA VAL A 273 -14.23 1.74 5.15
C VAL A 273 -13.92 1.07 6.48
N THR A 274 -13.06 0.04 6.49
CA THR A 274 -12.70 -0.66 7.73
C THR A 274 -11.84 0.19 8.66
N GLY A 275 -10.88 0.93 8.12
CA GLY A 275 -10.03 1.83 8.92
C GLY A 275 -10.86 2.89 9.65
N LEU A 276 -11.74 3.60 8.92
CA LEU A 276 -12.64 4.59 9.52
C LEU A 276 -13.66 3.96 10.47
N GLY A 277 -14.18 2.77 10.14
CA GLY A 277 -15.07 2.00 11.00
C GLY A 277 -14.41 1.65 12.34
N LEU A 278 -13.18 1.13 12.32
CA LEU A 278 -12.40 0.85 13.53
C LEU A 278 -12.10 2.10 14.34
N ALA A 279 -11.68 3.18 13.67
CA ALA A 279 -11.44 4.47 14.32
C ALA A 279 -12.70 4.96 15.07
N PHE A 280 -13.87 4.88 14.43
CA PHE A 280 -15.15 5.22 15.05
C PHE A 280 -15.47 4.33 16.25
N LEU A 281 -15.30 3.00 16.13
CA LEU A 281 -15.57 2.06 17.21
C LEU A 281 -14.66 2.29 18.42
N TRP A 282 -13.37 2.50 18.19
CA TRP A 282 -12.41 2.82 19.25
C TRP A 282 -12.75 4.14 19.94
N ARG A 283 -13.10 5.18 19.17
CA ARG A 283 -13.47 6.47 19.75
C ARG A 283 -14.73 6.37 20.61
N ARG A 284 -15.73 5.61 20.15
CA ARG A 284 -16.95 5.35 20.91
C ARG A 284 -16.65 4.55 22.19
N HIS A 285 -15.72 3.61 22.14
CA HIS A 285 -15.27 2.87 23.31
C HIS A 285 -14.57 3.78 24.33
N ASP A 286 -13.65 4.65 23.89
CA ASP A 286 -12.94 5.59 24.76
C ASP A 286 -13.90 6.52 25.51
N VAL A 287 -14.85 7.12 24.78
CA VAL A 287 -15.88 7.99 25.37
C VAL A 287 -16.72 7.26 26.42
N ARG A 288 -17.07 5.98 26.19
CA ARG A 288 -17.82 5.17 27.15
C ARG A 288 -17.05 4.84 28.43
N HIS A 289 -15.71 4.85 28.38
CA HIS A 289 -14.85 4.48 29.50
C HIS A 289 -14.04 5.66 30.07
N GLY A 290 -14.32 6.90 29.63
CA GLY A 290 -13.69 8.12 30.13
C GLY A 290 -12.19 8.25 29.77
N LEU A 291 -11.77 7.69 28.63
CA LEU A 291 -10.38 7.70 28.14
C LEU A 291 -10.10 8.79 27.08
#